data_AF-A0A9N9N399-F1
#
_entry.id   AF-A0A9N9N399-F1
#
_cell.length_a   1.000
_cell.length_b   1.000
_cell.length_c   1.000
_cell.angle_alpha   90.00
_cell.angle_beta   90.00
_cell.angle_gamma   90.00
#
_symmetry.space_group_name_H-M   'P 1'
#
loop_
_entity.id
_entity.type
_entity.pdbx_description
1 polymer ?
#
loop_
_entity_poly.entity_id
_entity_poly.type
_entity_poly.pdbx_seq_one_letter_code
_entity_poly.pdbx_strand_id
1 'polypeptide(L)'
;ELEYHDDHRSRSVYVKFPIDKSSTSLSGIIPENDSISALIWTTTPWTLPANQAVAISPEITYSIIKVDFTSNQEYYIVAKERLNALQQILGFESFNFIAEFPGSALVGTKYKHPITKNPHNIIAASYVTSESGT
;
A
#
# COMPACT_ATOMS: atom_id res chain seq x y z
N GLU A 1 31.25 -8.67 -16.45
CA GLU A 1 29.92 -8.77 -17.07
C GLU A 1 28.93 -9.16 -15.98
N LEU A 2 27.66 -8.73 -16.05
CA LEU A 2 26.61 -9.10 -15.10
C LEU A 2 25.85 -10.29 -15.68
N GLU A 3 25.97 -11.46 -15.06
CA GLU A 3 25.16 -12.64 -15.40
C GLU A 3 23.89 -12.66 -14.54
N TYR A 4 22.75 -12.89 -15.17
CA TYR A 4 21.47 -13.08 -14.49
C TYR A 4 21.26 -14.57 -14.24
N HIS A 5 21.02 -14.92 -12.98
CA HIS A 5 20.71 -16.29 -12.57
C HIS A 5 19.20 -16.47 -12.51
N ASP A 6 18.65 -17.30 -13.39
CA ASP A 6 17.20 -17.55 -13.51
C ASP A 6 16.58 -18.19 -12.25
N ASP A 7 17.40 -18.81 -11.39
CA ASP A 7 16.98 -19.43 -10.13
C ASP A 7 17.01 -18.47 -8.93
N HIS A 8 17.41 -17.21 -9.13
CA HIS A 8 17.46 -16.23 -8.06
C HIS A 8 16.06 -15.92 -7.50
N ARG A 9 15.86 -16.23 -6.21
CA ARG A 9 14.65 -15.86 -5.48
C ARG A 9 14.90 -14.65 -4.59
N SER A 10 14.31 -13.53 -4.95
CA SER A 10 14.36 -12.32 -4.12
C SER A 10 13.38 -12.42 -2.95
N ARG A 11 13.84 -12.06 -1.76
CA ARG A 11 12.96 -11.89 -0.59
C ARG A 11 12.20 -10.59 -0.77
N SER A 12 10.89 -10.62 -0.58
CA SER A 12 10.06 -9.41 -0.61
C SER A 12 9.31 -9.22 0.70
N VAL A 13 8.91 -7.99 0.94
CA VAL A 13 8.15 -7.59 2.13
C VAL A 13 6.99 -6.70 1.74
N TYR A 14 5.92 -6.78 2.54
CA TYR A 14 4.80 -5.86 2.51
C TYR A 14 4.86 -4.98 3.75
N VAL A 15 4.82 -3.67 3.56
CA VAL A 15 5.05 -2.69 4.62
C VAL A 15 3.89 -1.72 4.66
N LYS A 16 3.40 -1.46 5.88
CA LYS A 16 2.33 -0.48 6.13
C LYS A 16 2.93 0.92 6.18
N PHE A 17 2.41 1.82 5.36
CA PHE A 17 2.69 3.26 5.38
C PHE A 17 1.45 3.99 5.91
N PRO A 18 1.41 4.39 7.19
CA PRO A 18 0.25 5.04 7.79
C PRO A 18 -0.11 6.32 7.06
N ILE A 19 -1.39 6.45 6.66
CA ILE A 19 -1.91 7.65 6.00
C ILE A 19 -2.37 8.66 7.04
N ASP A 20 -2.06 9.94 6.79
CA ASP A 20 -2.66 11.05 7.53
C ASP A 20 -4.07 11.31 6.96
N LYS A 21 -5.09 10.87 7.70
CA LYS A 21 -6.50 11.01 7.30
C LYS A 21 -6.90 12.46 7.04
N SER A 22 -6.28 13.44 7.69
CA SER A 22 -6.62 14.85 7.47
C SER A 22 -6.20 15.39 6.09
N SER A 23 -5.32 14.66 5.41
CA SER A 23 -4.72 15.06 4.13
C SER A 23 -5.31 14.37 2.90
N THR A 24 -6.21 13.41 3.11
CA THR A 24 -6.80 12.62 2.02
C THR A 24 -8.27 12.95 1.84
N SER A 25 -8.75 12.90 0.59
CA SER A 25 -10.17 13.02 0.25
C SER A 25 -11.01 11.83 0.74
N LEU A 26 -10.35 10.75 1.18
CA LEU A 26 -10.97 9.50 1.63
C LEU A 26 -11.33 9.51 3.14
N SER A 27 -11.13 10.63 3.84
CA SER A 27 -11.25 10.73 5.29
C SER A 27 -12.64 10.35 5.83
N GLY A 28 -13.71 10.63 5.08
CA GLY A 28 -15.08 10.28 5.46
C GLY A 28 -15.47 8.81 5.27
N ILE A 29 -14.61 8.00 4.63
CA ILE A 29 -14.87 6.56 4.40
C ILE A 29 -14.45 5.73 5.62
N ILE A 30 -13.44 6.20 6.37
CA ILE A 30 -12.85 5.46 7.49
C ILE A 30 -13.38 6.03 8.81
N PRO A 31 -13.80 5.19 9.77
CA PRO A 31 -14.18 5.66 11.09
C PRO A 31 -13.08 6.53 11.75
N GLU A 32 -13.49 7.53 12.52
CA GLU A 32 -12.59 8.54 13.09
C GLU A 32 -11.49 7.94 13.98
N ASN A 33 -11.81 6.87 14.72
CA ASN A 33 -10.89 6.22 15.64
C ASN A 33 -10.01 5.13 14.98
N ASP A 34 -10.28 4.78 13.72
CA ASP A 34 -9.56 3.70 13.04
C ASP A 34 -8.39 4.21 12.20
N SER A 35 -7.36 3.39 12.08
CA SER A 35 -6.18 3.72 11.28
C SER A 35 -6.29 3.18 9.84
N ILE A 36 -5.69 3.92 8.90
CA ILE A 36 -5.58 3.51 7.50
C ILE A 36 -4.11 3.60 7.06
N SER A 37 -3.65 2.61 6.31
CA SER A 37 -2.29 2.57 5.75
C SER A 37 -2.31 2.21 4.27
N ALA A 38 -1.41 2.79 3.48
CA ALA A 38 -1.06 2.23 2.18
C ALA A 38 -0.18 1.00 2.40
N LEU A 39 -0.53 -0.13 1.80
CA LEU A 39 0.33 -1.30 1.81
C LEU A 39 1.29 -1.18 0.62
N ILE A 40 2.59 -1.28 0.88
CA ILE A 40 3.63 -1.15 -0.15
C ILE A 40 4.46 -2.42 -0.19
N TRP A 41 4.68 -2.93 -1.40
CA TRP A 41 5.57 -4.08 -1.66
C TRP A 41 6.94 -3.62 -2.13
N THR A 42 7.99 -4.30 -1.63
CA THR A 42 9.35 -4.14 -2.14
C THR A 42 10.14 -5.43 -2.08
N THR A 43 10.92 -5.72 -3.13
CA THR A 43 11.92 -6.79 -3.20
C THR A 43 13.28 -6.38 -2.63
N THR A 44 13.43 -5.10 -2.25
CA THR A 44 14.67 -4.55 -1.70
C THR A 44 14.44 -3.96 -0.30
N PRO A 45 14.11 -4.78 0.73
CA PRO A 45 13.78 -4.27 2.07
C PRO A 45 14.85 -3.37 2.70
N TRP A 46 16.12 -3.60 2.36
CA TRP A 46 17.25 -2.80 2.85
C TRP A 46 17.22 -1.34 2.38
N THR A 47 16.45 -1.01 1.34
CA THR A 47 16.27 0.37 0.87
C THR A 47 15.20 1.13 1.66
N LEU A 48 14.38 0.44 2.46
CA LEU A 48 13.28 1.04 3.20
C LEU A 48 13.71 2.19 4.11
N PRO A 49 14.85 2.16 4.85
CA PRO A 49 15.27 3.31 5.65
C PRO A 49 15.55 4.59 4.85
N ALA A 50 15.85 4.44 3.54
CA ALA A 50 16.15 5.53 2.63
C ALA A 50 14.99 5.82 1.65
N ASN A 51 13.81 5.21 1.84
CA ASN A 51 12.66 5.45 0.98
C ASN A 51 12.19 6.92 1.12
N GLN A 52 12.19 7.64 0.01
CA GLN A 52 11.84 9.08 -0.01
C GLN A 52 10.40 9.35 -0.41
N ALA A 53 9.77 8.41 -1.12
CA ALA A 53 8.44 8.58 -1.66
C ALA A 53 7.71 7.24 -1.86
N VAL A 54 6.39 7.28 -1.72
CA VAL A 54 5.46 6.27 -2.19
C VAL A 54 4.90 6.75 -3.52
N ALA A 55 5.03 5.92 -4.55
CA ALA A 55 4.51 6.20 -5.88
C ALA A 55 3.26 5.36 -6.15
N ILE A 56 2.26 5.96 -6.79
CA ILE A 56 1.03 5.29 -7.23
C ILE A 56 0.77 5.59 -8.70
N SER A 57 0.00 4.74 -9.38
CA SER A 57 -0.49 5.06 -10.72
C SER A 57 -1.83 5.79 -10.61
N PRO A 58 -2.00 6.98 -11.21
CA PRO A 58 -3.27 7.71 -11.13
C PRO A 58 -4.42 7.01 -11.87
N GLU A 59 -4.08 6.16 -12.86
CA GLU A 59 -5.03 5.46 -13.74
C GLU A 59 -5.50 4.11 -13.17
N ILE A 60 -4.77 3.55 -12.20
CA ILE A 60 -5.14 2.29 -11.57
C ILE A 60 -6.26 2.53 -10.55
N THR A 61 -7.21 1.60 -10.48
CA THR A 61 -8.22 1.57 -9.42
C THR A 61 -7.63 0.97 -8.14
N TYR A 62 -7.72 1.72 -7.06
CA TYR A 62 -7.35 1.27 -5.72
C TYR A 62 -8.60 0.96 -4.90
N SER A 63 -8.40 0.23 -3.82
CA SER A 63 -9.46 -0.15 -2.89
C SER A 63 -9.03 0.04 -1.45
N ILE A 64 -10.00 0.40 -0.61
CA ILE A 64 -9.88 0.25 0.83
C ILE A 64 -10.46 -1.11 1.20
N ILE A 65 -9.65 -1.89 1.90
CA ILE A 65 -10.09 -3.10 2.59
C ILE A 65 -9.98 -2.90 4.09
N LYS A 66 -10.87 -3.57 4.81
CA LYS A 66 -10.80 -3.74 6.24
C LYS A 66 -10.33 -5.17 6.55
N VAL A 67 -9.42 -5.26 7.51
CA VAL A 67 -8.89 -6.52 8.03
C VAL A 67 -9.15 -6.56 9.52
N ASP A 68 -9.87 -7.58 9.96
CA ASP A 68 -10.16 -7.84 11.36
C ASP A 68 -9.08 -8.75 11.95
N PHE A 69 -8.40 -8.28 12.99
CA PHE A 69 -7.47 -9.05 13.81
C PHE A 69 -8.12 -9.39 15.16
N THR A 70 -7.51 -10.28 15.93
CA THR A 70 -8.04 -10.73 17.23
C THR A 70 -8.26 -9.59 18.23
N SER A 71 -7.47 -8.51 18.17
CA SER A 71 -7.49 -7.41 19.13
C SER A 71 -7.86 -6.04 18.54
N ASN A 72 -7.87 -5.89 17.22
CA ASN A 72 -8.16 -4.64 16.53
C ASN A 72 -8.66 -4.86 15.10
N GLN A 73 -9.12 -3.80 14.46
CA GLN A 73 -9.38 -3.76 13.03
C GLN A 73 -8.45 -2.72 12.38
N GLU A 74 -8.00 -3.00 11.16
CA GLU A 74 -7.17 -2.08 10.39
C GLU A 74 -7.68 -1.92 8.97
N TYR A 75 -7.41 -0.76 8.37
CA TYR A 75 -7.78 -0.46 6.99
C TYR A 75 -6.53 -0.33 6.12
N TYR A 76 -6.56 -0.95 4.94
CA TYR A 76 -5.46 -0.88 3.99
C TYR A 76 -5.91 -0.38 2.63
N ILE A 77 -5.06 0.43 2.01
CA ILE A 77 -5.16 0.82 0.61
C ILE A 77 -4.27 -0.11 -0.21
N VAL A 78 -4.87 -0.77 -1.20
CA VAL A 78 -4.23 -1.74 -2.11
C VAL A 78 -4.81 -1.60 -3.51
N ALA A 79 -4.06 -1.99 -4.54
CA ALA A 79 -4.60 -2.01 -5.90
C ALA A 79 -5.72 -3.05 -5.99
N LYS A 80 -6.85 -2.67 -6.60
CA LYS A 80 -8.06 -3.51 -6.64
C LYS A 80 -7.80 -4.87 -7.27
N GLU A 81 -7.00 -4.90 -8.33
CA GLU A 81 -6.64 -6.12 -9.06
C GLU A 81 -5.76 -7.08 -8.24
N ARG A 82 -5.07 -6.58 -7.20
CA ARG A 82 -4.18 -7.37 -6.36
C ARG A 82 -4.87 -8.05 -5.17
N LEU A 83 -6.14 -7.75 -4.93
CA LEU A 83 -6.86 -8.25 -3.75
C LEU A 83 -6.79 -9.77 -3.60
N ASN A 84 -7.13 -10.52 -4.66
CA ASN A 84 -7.13 -11.98 -4.61
C ASN A 84 -5.73 -12.56 -4.34
N ALA A 85 -4.70 -11.98 -4.96
CA ALA A 85 -3.32 -12.39 -4.73
C ALA A 85 -2.87 -12.09 -3.29
N LEU A 86 -3.20 -10.90 -2.78
CA LEU A 86 -2.86 -10.50 -1.42
C LEU A 86 -3.58 -11.33 -0.36
N GLN A 87 -4.83 -11.76 -0.59
CA GLN A 87 -5.55 -12.67 0.31
C GLN A 87 -4.75 -13.96 0.53
N GLN A 88 -4.31 -14.58 -0.57
CA GLN A 88 -3.53 -15.81 -0.53
C GLN A 88 -2.16 -15.61 0.12
N ILE A 89 -1.46 -14.54 -0.24
CA ILE A 89 -0.10 -14.26 0.25
C ILE A 89 -0.09 -13.93 1.74
N LEU A 90 -1.07 -13.16 2.20
CA LEU A 90 -1.16 -12.73 3.61
C LEU A 90 -1.92 -13.72 4.48
N GLY A 91 -2.50 -14.77 3.90
CA GLY A 91 -3.20 -15.84 4.63
C GLY A 91 -4.55 -15.43 5.21
N PHE A 92 -5.22 -14.46 4.59
CA PHE A 92 -6.58 -14.05 4.99
C PHE A 92 -7.61 -14.80 4.17
N GLU A 93 -8.62 -15.39 4.84
CA GLU A 93 -9.73 -16.08 4.15
C GLU A 93 -10.56 -15.13 3.28
N SER A 94 -10.73 -13.88 3.75
CA SER A 94 -11.38 -12.83 2.98
C SER A 94 -10.92 -11.44 3.44
N PHE A 95 -11.15 -10.45 2.59
CA PHE A 95 -11.00 -9.04 2.94
C PHE A 95 -12.38 -8.40 2.93
N ASN A 96 -12.67 -7.58 3.94
CA ASN A 96 -13.89 -6.80 3.99
C ASN A 96 -13.71 -5.57 3.08
N PHE A 97 -14.23 -5.63 1.86
CA PHE A 97 -14.17 -4.50 0.92
C PHE A 97 -15.02 -3.33 1.41
N ILE A 98 -14.45 -2.12 1.41
CA ILE A 98 -15.10 -0.91 1.92
C ILE A 98 -15.43 0.06 0.79
N ALA A 99 -14.45 0.36 -0.07
CA ALA A 99 -14.60 1.32 -1.16
C ALA A 99 -13.55 1.10 -2.26
N GLU A 100 -13.82 1.63 -3.45
CA GLU A 100 -12.86 1.75 -4.55
C GLU A 100 -12.84 3.17 -5.11
N PHE A 101 -11.70 3.57 -5.65
CA PHE A 101 -11.45 4.92 -6.16
C PHE A 101 -10.26 4.92 -7.14
N PRO A 102 -10.18 5.91 -8.04
CA PRO A 102 -9.02 6.06 -8.91
C PRO A 102 -7.78 6.46 -8.09
N GLY A 103 -6.60 6.00 -8.49
CA GLY A 103 -5.33 6.33 -7.83
C GLY A 103 -5.04 7.82 -7.78
N SER A 104 -5.60 8.60 -8.72
CA SER A 104 -5.53 10.06 -8.72
C SER A 104 -6.05 10.69 -7.41
N ALA A 105 -6.96 10.03 -6.69
CA ALA A 105 -7.46 10.47 -5.39
C ALA A 105 -6.40 10.39 -4.26
N LEU A 106 -5.34 9.59 -4.43
CA LEU A 106 -4.25 9.44 -3.46
C LEU A 106 -3.12 10.44 -3.66
N VAL A 107 -3.02 11.07 -4.83
CA VAL A 107 -1.92 11.99 -5.15
C VAL A 107 -1.91 13.17 -4.18
N GLY A 108 -0.76 13.43 -3.55
CA GLY A 108 -0.60 14.48 -2.56
C GLY A 108 -1.07 14.13 -1.15
N THR A 109 -1.72 12.98 -0.95
CA THR A 109 -2.04 12.46 0.39
C THR A 109 -0.76 12.29 1.19
N LYS A 110 -0.75 12.75 2.44
CA LYS A 110 0.37 12.60 3.35
C LYS A 110 0.37 11.22 4.00
N TYR A 111 1.56 10.68 4.17
CA TYR A 111 1.79 9.45 4.92
C TYR A 111 2.98 9.62 5.86
N LYS A 112 3.10 8.76 6.86
CA LYS A 112 4.26 8.69 7.76
C LYS A 112 5.17 7.54 7.32
N HIS A 113 6.46 7.83 7.18
CA HIS A 113 7.43 6.79 6.89
C HIS A 113 7.49 5.77 8.05
N PRO A 114 7.47 4.44 7.79
CA PRO A 114 7.29 3.43 8.82
C PRO A 114 8.44 3.36 9.83
N ILE A 115 9.66 3.73 9.41
CA ILE A 115 10.87 3.73 10.26
C ILE A 115 11.10 5.11 10.89
N THR A 116 11.44 6.11 10.07
CA THR A 116 11.80 7.47 10.51
C THR A 116 10.63 8.30 11.06
N LYS A 117 9.38 7.90 10.79
CA LYS A 117 8.14 8.62 11.16
C LYS A 117 7.97 10.00 10.52
N ASN A 118 8.89 10.39 9.64
CA ASN A 118 8.80 11.65 8.91
C ASN A 118 7.56 11.65 7.99
N PRO A 119 6.87 12.80 7.85
CA PRO A 119 5.77 12.94 6.90
C PRO A 119 6.28 13.11 5.47
N HIS A 120 5.65 12.43 4.53
CA HIS A 120 5.92 12.51 3.09
C HIS A 120 4.60 12.53 2.31
N ASN A 121 4.66 12.87 1.02
CA ASN A 121 3.49 12.88 0.15
C ASN A 121 3.53 11.71 -0.83
N ILE A 122 2.37 11.13 -1.14
CA ILE A 122 2.22 10.20 -2.24
C ILE A 122 2.37 10.96 -3.57
N ILE A 123 3.16 10.39 -4.48
CA ILE A 123 3.41 10.95 -5.82
C ILE A 123 2.79 10.09 -6.92
N ALA A 124 2.37 10.72 -8.01
CA ALA A 124 1.92 10.02 -9.20
C ALA A 124 3.12 9.51 -10.02
N ALA A 125 3.02 8.29 -10.55
CA ALA A 125 4.01 7.67 -11.42
C ALA A 125 3.33 6.81 -12.48
N SER A 126 3.67 7.04 -13.75
CA SER A 126 3.11 6.30 -14.89
C SER A 126 3.70 4.89 -15.05
N TYR A 127 4.83 4.60 -14.42
CA TYR A 127 5.52 3.30 -14.48
C TYR A 127 5.02 2.28 -13.43
N VAL A 128 4.07 2.67 -12.57
CA VAL A 128 3.47 1.76 -11.60
C VAL A 128 2.39 0.94 -12.31
N THR A 129 2.52 -0.39 -12.25
CA THR A 129 1.58 -1.36 -12.85
C THR A 129 0.92 -2.22 -11.77
N SER A 130 -0.19 -2.90 -12.11
CA SER A 130 -0.89 -3.85 -11.26
C SER A 130 -0.41 -5.31 -11.42
N GLU A 131 0.66 -5.53 -12.18
CA GLU A 131 1.16 -6.88 -12.50
C GLU A 131 1.81 -7.58 -11.31
N SER A 132 2.38 -6.82 -10.37
CA SER A 132 3.05 -7.34 -9.18
C SER A 132 2.92 -6.40 -7.97
N GLY A 133 3.17 -6.92 -6.77
CA GLY A 133 3.09 -6.15 -5.53
C GLY A 133 1.68 -6.05 -4.95
N THR A 134 1.33 -4.82 -4.52
CA THR A 134 0.18 -4.45 -3.68
C THR A 134 -0.94 -3.75 -4.41
#